data_AF-A0A1Q5UIC5-F1
#
_entry.id   AF-A0A1Q5UIC5-F1
#
_cell.length_a   1.000
_cell.length_b   1.000
_cell.length_c   1.000
_cell.angle_alpha   90.00
_cell.angle_beta   90.00
_cell.angle_gamma   90.00
#
_symmetry.space_group_name_H-M   'P 1'
#
loop_
_entity.id
_entity.type
_entity.pdbx_description
1 polymer ?
#
loop_
_entity_poly.entity_id
_entity_poly.type
_entity_poly.pdbx_seq_one_letter_code
_entity_poly.pdbx_strand_id
1 'polypeptide(L)'
;MTVVARKIGPRVFLSAITIAWGIIMIGFGLVHTWQPYIGLRAALGFLEAGFFPTCIFLISTWYTRHETAKRIAIFYLLGSALSGLGGIIAYGVCIDPARTAPH
;
A
#
# COMPACT_ATOMS: atom_id res chain seq x y z
N MET A 1 7.18 -14.32 7.70
CA MET A 1 7.51 -13.44 6.55
C MET A 1 9.01 -13.24 6.35
N THR A 2 9.80 -13.01 7.40
CA THR A 2 11.28 -12.81 7.35
C THR A 2 12.09 -14.01 6.83
N VAL A 3 11.57 -15.24 6.96
CA VAL A 3 12.23 -16.45 6.44
C VAL A 3 12.15 -16.56 4.91
N VAL A 4 11.09 -16.05 4.29
CA VAL A 4 10.91 -16.12 2.82
C VAL A 4 11.82 -15.11 2.12
N ALA A 5 12.09 -13.98 2.76
CA ALA A 5 12.96 -12.92 2.24
C ALA A 5 14.45 -13.33 2.13
N ARG A 6 14.89 -14.37 2.87
CA ARG A 6 16.22 -14.97 2.71
C ARG A 6 16.31 -15.96 1.54
N LYS A 7 15.20 -16.49 1.04
CA LYS A 7 15.18 -17.62 0.09
C LYS A 7 14.78 -17.23 -1.34
N ILE A 8 14.03 -16.14 -1.48
CA ILE A 8 13.54 -15.64 -2.76
C ILE A 8 14.10 -14.23 -2.94
N GLY A 9 15.00 -14.06 -3.90
CA GLY A 9 15.73 -12.82 -4.10
C GLY A 9 14.82 -11.58 -4.19
N PRO A 10 15.34 -10.40 -3.79
CA PRO A 10 14.56 -9.17 -3.58
C PRO A 10 13.68 -8.74 -4.76
N ARG A 11 14.02 -9.13 -6.01
CA ARG A 11 13.19 -8.86 -7.20
C ARG A 11 11.83 -9.57 -7.19
N VAL A 12 11.79 -10.85 -6.85
CA VAL A 12 10.58 -11.67 -6.96
C VAL A 12 9.61 -11.33 -5.82
N PHE A 13 10.15 -10.96 -4.67
CA PHE A 13 9.36 -10.57 -3.49
C PHE A 13 8.58 -9.28 -3.71
N LEU A 14 9.20 -8.30 -4.36
CA LEU A 14 8.57 -7.01 -4.67
C LEU A 14 7.39 -7.20 -5.62
N SER A 15 7.60 -7.96 -6.71
CA SER A 15 6.52 -8.28 -7.66
C SER A 15 5.39 -9.09 -7.01
N ALA A 16 5.72 -10.06 -6.15
CA ALA A 16 4.71 -10.87 -5.47
C ALA A 16 3.79 -10.02 -4.57
N ILE A 17 4.35 -9.05 -3.83
CA ILE A 17 3.55 -8.22 -2.92
C ILE A 17 2.68 -7.20 -3.68
N THR A 18 3.21 -6.62 -4.76
CA THR A 18 2.43 -5.72 -5.64
C THR A 18 1.30 -6.47 -6.33
N ILE A 19 1.54 -7.71 -6.78
CA ILE A 19 0.50 -8.57 -7.37
C ILE A 19 -0.56 -8.93 -6.34
N ALA A 20 -0.17 -9.36 -5.13
CA ALA A 20 -1.12 -9.69 -4.07
C ALA A 20 -2.01 -8.50 -3.68
N TRP A 21 -1.42 -7.30 -3.57
CA TRP A 21 -2.16 -6.08 -3.30
C TRP A 21 -3.11 -5.70 -4.45
N GLY A 22 -2.66 -5.83 -5.70
CA GLY A 22 -3.48 -5.60 -6.89
C GLY A 22 -4.68 -6.56 -7.00
N ILE A 23 -4.49 -7.84 -6.71
CA ILE A 23 -5.57 -8.84 -6.70
C ILE A 23 -6.65 -8.46 -5.69
N ILE A 24 -6.26 -7.97 -4.51
CA ILE A 24 -7.21 -7.54 -3.48
C ILE A 24 -7.96 -6.28 -3.89
N MET A 25 -7.29 -5.30 -4.48
CA MET A 25 -7.93 -4.10 -5.03
C MET A 25 -8.96 -4.45 -6.12
N ILE A 26 -8.65 -5.38 -7.01
CA ILE A 26 -9.59 -5.89 -8.01
C ILE A 26 -10.79 -6.57 -7.33
N GLY A 27 -10.53 -7.34 -6.26
CA GLY A 27 -11.57 -7.95 -5.44
C GLY A 27 -12.53 -6.94 -4.79
N PHE A 28 -12.04 -5.75 -4.42
CA PHE A 28 -12.88 -4.69 -3.83
C PHE A 28 -13.84 -4.09 -4.86
N GLY A 29 -13.43 -4.01 -6.13
CA GLY A 29 -14.27 -3.47 -7.20
C GLY A 29 -15.38 -4.41 -7.68
N LEU A 30 -15.24 -5.72 -7.48
CA LEU A 30 -16.20 -6.73 -7.97
C LEU A 30 -17.19 -7.20 -6.89
N VAL A 31 -16.91 -6.93 -5.62
CA VAL A 31 -17.72 -7.42 -4.49
C VAL A 31 -18.80 -6.40 -4.13
N HIS A 32 -20.06 -6.78 -4.32
CA HIS A 32 -21.24 -6.04 -3.86
C HIS A 32 -21.88 -6.62 -2.59
N THR A 33 -21.27 -7.65 -2.00
CA THR A 33 -21.83 -8.43 -0.88
C THR A 33 -21.03 -8.23 0.41
N TRP A 34 -21.71 -8.09 1.55
CA TRP A 34 -21.10 -7.80 2.86
C TRP A 34 -20.10 -8.85 3.37
N GLN A 35 -20.37 -10.14 3.11
CA GLN A 35 -19.52 -11.24 3.58
C GLN A 35 -18.10 -11.24 2.97
N PRO A 36 -17.93 -11.22 1.63
CA PRO A 36 -16.59 -11.18 1.02
C PRO A 36 -15.87 -9.85 1.28
N TYR A 37 -16.58 -8.75 1.52
CA TYR A 37 -15.98 -7.47 1.88
C TYR A 37 -15.17 -7.53 3.19
N ILE A 38 -15.68 -8.23 4.20
CA ILE A 38 -14.98 -8.43 5.48
C ILE A 38 -13.74 -9.32 5.30
N GLY A 39 -13.87 -10.40 4.53
CA GLY A 39 -12.73 -11.30 4.23
C GLY A 39 -11.60 -10.58 3.50
N LEU A 40 -11.95 -9.73 2.53
CA LEU A 40 -11.02 -8.92 1.78
C LEU A 40 -10.31 -7.87 2.66
N ARG A 41 -11.02 -7.31 3.63
CA ARG A 41 -10.47 -6.38 4.62
C ARG A 41 -9.51 -7.07 5.60
N ALA A 42 -9.81 -8.30 6.02
CA ALA A 42 -8.89 -9.12 6.81
C ALA A 42 -7.62 -9.48 6.03
N ALA A 43 -7.76 -9.82 4.74
CA ALA A 43 -6.62 -10.08 3.85
C ALA A 43 -5.77 -8.83 3.62
N LEU A 44 -6.40 -7.66 3.44
CA LEU A 44 -5.72 -6.38 3.31
C LEU A 44 -4.93 -6.05 4.58
N GLY A 45 -5.53 -6.22 5.76
CA GLY A 45 -4.84 -5.99 7.04
C GLY A 45 -3.66 -6.92 7.26
N PHE A 46 -3.78 -8.20 6.85
CA PHE A 46 -2.66 -9.13 6.87
C PHE A 46 -1.51 -8.70 5.94
N LEU A 47 -1.85 -8.15 4.77
CA LEU A 47 -0.87 -7.59 3.84
C LEU A 47 -0.20 -6.32 4.36
N GLU A 48 -0.94 -5.40 5.00
CA GLU A 48 -0.36 -4.20 5.63
C GLU A 48 0.64 -4.58 6.73
N ALA A 49 0.30 -5.58 7.56
CA ALA A 49 1.21 -6.11 8.58
C ALA A 49 2.47 -6.76 7.98
N GLY A 50 2.36 -7.36 6.79
CA GLY A 50 3.48 -7.94 6.05
C GLY A 50 4.29 -6.94 5.22
N PHE A 51 3.69 -5.83 4.81
CA PHE A 51 4.30 -4.84 3.92
C PHE A 51 5.42 -4.07 4.62
N PHE A 52 5.18 -3.64 5.85
CA PHE A 52 6.12 -2.83 6.62
C PHE A 52 7.50 -3.51 6.82
N PRO A 53 7.58 -4.76 7.32
CA PRO A 53 8.85 -5.46 7.44
C PRO A 53 9.46 -5.85 6.09
N THR A 54 8.65 -6.07 5.04
CA THR A 54 9.18 -6.42 3.71
C THR A 54 9.91 -5.24 3.07
N CYS A 55 9.35 -4.03 3.17
CA CYS A 55 9.94 -2.83 2.60
C CYS A 55 11.29 -2.52 3.26
N ILE A 56 11.36 -2.65 4.60
CA ILE A 56 12.60 -2.44 5.35
C ILE A 56 13.66 -3.47 4.94
N PHE A 57 13.27 -4.75 4.79
CA PHE A 57 14.18 -5.81 4.39
C PHE A 57 14.72 -5.61 2.96
N LEU A 58 13.86 -5.16 2.03
CA LEU A 58 14.24 -4.81 0.66
C LEU A 58 15.28 -3.69 0.61
N ILE A 59 15.03 -2.59 1.33
CA ILE A 59 15.96 -1.46 1.37
C ILE A 59 17.29 -1.89 2.02
N SER A 60 17.23 -2.70 3.08
CA SER A 60 18.41 -3.22 3.77
C SER A 60 19.26 -4.19 2.92
N THR A 61 18.69 -4.81 1.88
CA THR A 61 19.40 -5.74 0.99
C THR A 61 20.04 -5.01 -0.20
N TRP A 62 19.47 -3.88 -0.63
CA TRP A 62 19.94 -3.12 -1.80
C TRP A 62 20.88 -1.95 -1.47
N TYR A 63 20.93 -1.45 -0.22
CA TYR A 63 21.70 -0.25 0.14
C TYR A 63 22.50 -0.39 1.44
N THR A 64 23.65 0.29 1.52
CA THR A 64 24.50 0.31 2.72
C THR A 64 23.79 1.02 3.89
N ARG A 65 24.13 0.64 5.13
CA ARG A 65 23.46 1.08 6.39
C ARG A 65 23.33 2.59 6.53
N HIS A 66 24.32 3.34 6.03
CA HIS A 66 24.34 4.81 6.11
C HIS A 66 23.36 5.51 5.17
N GLU A 67 23.01 4.91 4.02
CA GLU A 67 22.12 5.53 3.03
C GLU A 67 20.67 5.03 3.12
N THR A 68 20.49 3.86 3.74
CA THR A 68 19.19 3.23 4.01
C THR A 68 18.27 4.12 4.86
N ALA A 69 18.80 4.71 5.93
CA ALA A 69 18.00 5.54 6.84
C ALA A 69 17.42 6.79 6.14
N LYS A 70 18.22 7.45 5.29
CA LYS A 70 17.79 8.62 4.53
C LYS A 70 16.67 8.27 3.54
N ARG A 71 16.77 7.13 2.85
CA ARG A 71 15.74 6.67 1.90
C ARG A 71 14.45 6.23 2.60
N ILE A 72 14.55 5.57 3.76
CA ILE A 72 13.37 5.23 4.59
C ILE A 72 12.66 6.50 5.05
N ALA A 73 13.41 7.50 5.51
CA ALA A 73 12.84 8.80 5.90
C ALA A 73 12.12 9.48 4.73
N ILE A 74 12.70 9.47 3.53
CA ILE A 74 12.05 10.01 2.32
C ILE A 74 10.79 9.21 1.98
N PHE A 75 10.79 7.88 2.09
CA PHE A 75 9.60 7.05 1.86
C PHE A 75 8.47 7.38 2.84
N TYR A 76 8.80 7.57 4.11
CA TYR A 76 7.86 7.99 5.13
C TYR A 76 7.31 9.40 4.88
N LEU A 77 8.18 10.34 4.52
CA LEU A 77 7.78 11.71 4.19
C LEU A 77 6.87 11.73 2.95
N LEU A 78 7.18 10.93 1.92
CA LEU A 78 6.32 10.74 0.76
C LEU A 78 4.97 10.13 1.15
N GLY A 79 4.96 9.12 2.02
CA GLY A 79 3.73 8.52 2.54
C GLY A 79 2.85 9.55 3.27
N SER A 80 3.45 10.33 4.18
CA SER A 80 2.75 11.41 4.88
C SER A 80 2.29 12.53 3.96
N ALA A 81 3.10 12.92 2.98
CA ALA A 81 2.77 13.93 1.99
C ALA A 81 1.60 13.48 1.10
N LEU A 82 1.64 12.25 0.57
CA LEU A 82 0.56 11.67 -0.22
C LEU A 82 -0.73 11.53 0.60
N SER A 83 -0.63 11.16 1.88
CA SER A 83 -1.79 11.10 2.76
C SER A 83 -2.41 12.47 3.01
N GLY A 84 -1.59 13.52 3.18
CA GLY A 84 -2.05 14.91 3.30
C GLY A 84 -2.66 15.45 2.01
N LEU A 85 -2.03 15.17 0.87
CA LEU A 85 -2.54 15.52 -0.45
C LEU A 85 -3.86 14.80 -0.77
N GLY A 86 -4.04 13.55 -0.33
CA GLY A 86 -5.31 12.83 -0.48
C GLY A 86 -6.49 13.57 0.18
N GLY A 87 -6.28 14.16 1.36
CA GLY A 87 -7.30 15.00 2.01
C GLY A 87 -7.61 16.28 1.23
N ILE A 88 -6.59 16.89 0.62
CA ILE A 88 -6.74 18.09 -0.21
C ILE A 88 -7.48 17.76 -1.52
N ILE A 89 -7.16 16.64 -2.15
CA ILE A 89 -7.83 16.16 -3.37
C ILE A 89 -9.29 15.81 -3.07
N ALA A 90 -9.58 15.17 -1.93
CA ALA A 90 -10.95 14.89 -1.50
C ALA A 90 -11.76 16.18 -1.27
N TYR A 91 -11.14 17.21 -0.69
CA TYR A 91 -11.76 18.53 -0.56
C TYR A 91 -12.04 19.17 -1.93
N GLY A 92 -11.10 19.05 -2.88
CA GLY A 92 -11.27 19.51 -4.26
C GLY A 92 -12.35 18.76 -5.05
N VAL A 93 -12.58 17.47 -4.78
CA VAL A 93 -13.68 16.70 -5.38
C VAL A 93 -15.02 17.04 -4.72
N CYS A 94 -15.04 17.30 -3.42
CA CYS A 94 -16.26 17.73 -2.72
C CYS A 94 -16.71 19.15 -3.07
N ILE A 95 -15.77 20.05 -3.45
CA ILE A 95 -16.10 21.42 -3.82
C ILE A 95 -16.56 21.55 -5.29
N ASP A 96 -16.45 20.49 -6.10
CA ASP A 96 -16.91 20.51 -7.48
C ASP A 96 -18.45 20.68 -7.55
N PRO A 97 -18.95 21.80 -8.12
CA PRO A 97 -20.38 22.11 -8.14
C PRO A 97 -21.19 21.27 -9.15
N ALA A 98 -20.56 20.36 -9.91
CA ALA A 98 -21.28 19.55 -10.89
C ALA A 98 -22.01 18.33 -10.28
N ARG A 99 -21.81 18.02 -8.99
CA ARG A 99 -22.48 16.90 -8.30
C ARG A 99 -23.56 17.29 -7.28
N THR A 100 -23.79 18.59 -7.08
CA THR A 100 -24.85 19.14 -6.19
C THR A 100 -26.21 19.35 -6.88
N ALA A 101 -26.35 19.04 -8.17
CA ALA A 101 -27.66 19.01 -8.82
C ALA A 101 -28.42 17.72 -8.43
N PRO A 102 -29.57 17.81 -7.73
CA PRO A 102 -30.33 16.64 -7.33
C PRO A 102 -30.85 15.91 -8.56
N HIS A 103 -30.47 14.64 -8.69
CA HIS A 103 -31.18 13.62 -9.45
C HIS A 103 -31.28 12.37 -8.59
#